data_AF-A0A1C6J4J8-F1
#
_entry.id   AF-A0A1C6J4J8-F1
#
_cell.length_a   1.000
_cell.length_b   1.000
_cell.length_c   1.000
_cell.angle_alpha   90.00
_cell.angle_beta   90.00
_cell.angle_gamma   90.00
#
_symmetry.space_group_name_H-M   'P 1'
#
loop_
_entity.id
_entity.type
_entity.pdbx_description
1 polymer ?
#
loop_
_entity_poly.entity_id
_entity_poly.type
_entity_poly.pdbx_seq_one_letter_code
_entity_poly.pdbx_strand_id
1 'polypeptide(L)'
;MEQKLLEQLNLWHEKDDYQKIIDTIETMEEHDYDSICHLARAYNNRGEIGDYDRAIELLQMVSDMGQEDPLWHFRMGYACYFANRFDEAADAFQHSLELAPGDEDAQYFLNISKEEMLREQGINQDEYEPEMYTEEEMDAIEEHITKNFGDYDSVFHEIISPDIHVDVCMIPPSKERNYHVLVTMGMGAHFMNVPEELAEYKLERAELAICLPADWNLQSDEERWYWPIRMLKVLARLPISEDTWLGWGHTVDNGAPFDESTKLCGCMLINPVNFEESANICTMPDDSEVNFYQVIPLYDEEMAYKMEHNAEELLNLMDDDVLIINPNRINYCKKTLLN
;
A
#
# COMPACT_ATOMS: atom_id res chain seq x y z
N MET A 1 -38.31 1.58 -1.44
CA MET A 1 -38.83 2.87 -1.94
C MET A 1 -39.52 2.67 -3.29
N GLU A 2 -40.52 3.48 -3.68
CA GLU A 2 -41.10 3.41 -5.03
C GLU A 2 -40.06 3.81 -6.11
N GLN A 3 -39.97 3.05 -7.21
CA GLN A 3 -38.97 3.27 -8.27
C GLN A 3 -38.99 4.69 -8.85
N LYS A 4 -40.18 5.28 -9.03
CA LYS A 4 -40.31 6.65 -9.54
C LYS A 4 -39.76 7.70 -8.58
N LEU A 5 -39.91 7.48 -7.27
CA LEU A 5 -39.35 8.37 -6.27
C LEU A 5 -37.83 8.28 -6.31
N LEU A 6 -37.26 7.07 -6.35
CA LEU A 6 -35.82 6.86 -6.45
C LEU A 6 -35.20 7.58 -7.67
N GLU A 7 -35.80 7.42 -8.86
CA GLU A 7 -35.37 8.12 -10.08
C GLU A 7 -35.42 9.66 -9.90
N GLN A 8 -36.45 10.16 -9.23
CA GLN A 8 -36.60 11.59 -8.97
C GLN A 8 -35.56 12.12 -7.96
N LEU A 9 -35.24 11.36 -6.91
CA LEU A 9 -34.21 11.72 -5.94
C LEU A 9 -32.83 11.78 -6.59
N ASN A 10 -32.52 10.83 -7.49
CA ASN A 10 -31.26 10.84 -8.24
C ASN A 10 -31.18 12.05 -9.18
N LEU A 11 -32.27 12.42 -9.87
CA LEU A 11 -32.29 13.62 -10.69
C LEU A 11 -32.08 14.91 -9.88
N TRP A 12 -32.59 14.98 -8.64
CA TRP A 12 -32.32 16.12 -7.76
C TRP A 12 -30.89 16.13 -7.27
N HIS A 13 -30.32 14.95 -6.98
CA HIS A 13 -28.93 14.82 -6.58
C HIS A 13 -27.99 15.32 -7.69
N GLU A 14 -28.21 14.92 -8.94
CA GLU A 14 -27.45 15.41 -10.11
C GLU A 14 -27.55 16.93 -10.35
N LYS A 15 -28.52 17.60 -9.72
CA LYS A 15 -28.76 19.04 -9.82
C LYS A 15 -28.37 19.81 -8.56
N ASP A 16 -27.75 19.14 -7.59
CA ASP A 16 -27.44 19.68 -6.27
C ASP A 16 -28.68 20.17 -5.49
N ASP A 17 -29.88 19.68 -5.83
CA ASP A 17 -31.15 20.01 -5.17
C ASP A 17 -31.30 19.23 -3.84
N TYR A 18 -30.27 19.23 -2.99
CA TYR A 18 -30.18 18.39 -1.79
C TYR A 18 -31.27 18.68 -0.76
N GLN A 19 -31.60 19.97 -0.54
CA GLN A 19 -32.71 20.36 0.34
C GLN A 19 -34.03 19.70 -0.08
N LYS A 20 -34.26 19.57 -1.38
CA LYS A 20 -35.50 19.00 -1.90
C LYS A 20 -35.59 17.51 -1.65
N ILE A 21 -34.45 16.81 -1.71
CA ILE A 21 -34.36 15.40 -1.31
C ILE A 21 -34.69 15.28 0.18
N ILE A 22 -34.07 16.12 1.02
CA ILE A 22 -34.28 16.13 2.47
C ILE A 22 -35.76 16.36 2.80
N ASP A 23 -36.35 17.46 2.34
CA ASP A 23 -37.75 17.81 2.59
C ASP A 23 -38.71 16.70 2.13
N THR A 24 -38.41 16.06 0.99
CA THR A 24 -39.25 15.01 0.44
C THR A 24 -39.20 13.75 1.29
N ILE A 25 -38.01 13.32 1.71
CA ILE A 25 -37.87 12.08 2.48
C ILE A 25 -38.37 12.30 3.91
N GLU A 26 -38.01 13.38 4.59
CA GLU A 26 -38.43 13.65 5.98
C GLU A 26 -39.95 13.74 6.18
N THR A 27 -40.71 14.02 5.12
CA THR A 27 -42.18 14.09 5.16
C THR A 27 -42.86 12.74 4.92
N MET A 28 -42.11 11.68 4.62
CA MET A 28 -42.64 10.33 4.46
C MET A 28 -43.07 9.74 5.81
N GLU A 29 -44.16 8.96 5.82
CA GLU A 29 -44.66 8.32 7.05
C GLU A 29 -43.79 7.13 7.48
N GLU A 30 -43.19 6.44 6.51
CA GLU A 30 -42.35 5.27 6.72
C GLU A 30 -41.01 5.44 6.00
N HIS A 31 -39.95 5.03 6.67
CA HIS A 31 -38.60 5.04 6.13
C HIS A 31 -38.06 3.61 6.05
N ASP A 32 -37.63 3.23 4.85
CA ASP A 32 -36.84 2.02 4.63
C ASP A 32 -35.35 2.35 4.51
N TYR A 33 -34.53 1.30 4.41
CA TYR A 33 -33.08 1.39 4.22
C TYR A 33 -32.70 2.39 3.11
N ASP A 34 -33.28 2.22 1.91
CA ASP A 34 -32.97 3.07 0.75
C ASP A 34 -33.27 4.55 1.03
N SER A 35 -34.41 4.85 1.64
CA SER A 35 -34.80 6.22 1.97
C SER A 35 -33.86 6.86 2.99
N ILE A 36 -33.43 6.11 4.01
CA ILE A 36 -32.50 6.59 5.01
C ILE A 36 -31.13 6.84 4.38
N CYS A 37 -30.63 5.92 3.55
CA CYS A 37 -29.36 6.10 2.85
C CYS A 37 -29.38 7.32 1.92
N HIS A 38 -30.48 7.55 1.18
CA HIS A 38 -30.62 8.72 0.30
C HIS A 38 -30.71 10.03 1.07
N LEU A 39 -31.39 10.02 2.23
CA LEU A 39 -31.46 11.17 3.13
C LEU A 39 -30.08 11.50 3.70
N ALA A 40 -29.34 10.51 4.20
CA ALA A 40 -27.98 10.69 4.71
C ALA A 40 -27.03 11.24 3.63
N ARG A 41 -27.10 10.73 2.39
CA ARG A 41 -26.32 11.30 1.27
C ARG A 41 -26.66 12.75 0.99
N ALA A 42 -27.94 13.12 1.04
CA ALA A 42 -28.35 14.51 0.82
C ALA A 42 -27.83 15.45 1.91
N TYR A 43 -27.84 15.02 3.18
CA TYR A 43 -27.20 15.76 4.26
C TYR A 43 -25.69 15.90 4.05
N ASN A 44 -24.99 14.80 3.78
CA ASN A 44 -23.55 14.83 3.49
C ASN A 44 -23.18 15.85 2.40
N ASN A 45 -23.92 15.85 1.30
CA ASN A 45 -23.62 16.72 0.16
C ASN A 45 -24.07 18.18 0.37
N ARG A 46 -25.09 18.43 1.20
CA ARG A 46 -25.52 19.79 1.55
C ARG A 46 -24.51 20.45 2.49
N GLY A 47 -24.00 19.71 3.48
CA GLY A 47 -22.88 20.13 4.33
C GLY A 47 -23.15 21.37 5.18
N GLU A 48 -24.40 21.64 5.55
CA GLU A 48 -24.72 22.70 6.52
C GLU A 48 -24.33 22.28 7.96
N ILE A 49 -24.28 23.26 8.88
CA ILE A 49 -23.94 23.00 10.28
C ILE A 49 -24.93 21.96 10.87
N GLY A 50 -24.39 20.83 11.32
CA GLY A 50 -25.14 19.71 11.91
C GLY A 50 -25.58 18.63 10.91
N ASP A 51 -25.35 18.82 9.61
CA ASP A 51 -25.75 17.84 8.59
C ASP A 51 -24.97 16.53 8.71
N TYR A 52 -23.66 16.61 8.95
CA TYR A 52 -22.82 15.43 9.09
C TYR A 52 -23.20 14.60 10.32
N ASP A 53 -23.43 15.24 11.47
CA ASP A 53 -23.96 14.57 12.67
C ASP A 53 -25.30 13.88 12.37
N ARG A 54 -26.18 14.57 11.64
CA ARG A 54 -27.48 14.02 11.25
C ARG A 54 -27.35 12.83 10.31
N ALA A 55 -26.43 12.88 9.35
CA ALA A 55 -26.16 11.76 8.45
C ALA A 55 -25.62 10.55 9.20
N ILE A 56 -24.72 10.74 10.17
CA ILE A 56 -24.20 9.66 11.03
C ILE A 56 -25.35 9.02 11.83
N GLU A 57 -26.19 9.82 12.48
CA GLU A 57 -27.36 9.31 13.22
C GLU A 57 -28.27 8.45 12.34
N LEU A 58 -28.57 8.93 11.13
CA LEU A 58 -29.42 8.23 10.18
C LEU A 58 -28.80 6.91 9.72
N LEU A 59 -27.52 6.91 9.35
CA LEU A 59 -26.82 5.70 8.91
C LEU A 59 -26.72 4.68 10.05
N GLN A 60 -26.48 5.13 11.29
CA GLN A 60 -26.43 4.27 12.46
C GLN A 60 -27.77 3.56 12.75
N MET A 61 -28.91 4.19 12.46
CA MET A 61 -30.23 3.55 12.61
C MET A 61 -30.43 2.33 11.72
N VAL A 62 -29.67 2.25 10.62
CA VAL A 62 -29.78 1.18 9.62
C VAL A 62 -28.52 0.32 9.50
N SER A 63 -27.63 0.39 10.50
CA SER A 63 -26.35 -0.33 10.49
C SER A 63 -26.51 -1.84 10.30
N ASP A 64 -27.55 -2.45 10.87
CA ASP A 64 -27.81 -3.90 10.75
C ASP A 64 -28.07 -4.33 9.29
N MET A 65 -28.55 -3.42 8.44
CA MET A 65 -28.80 -3.67 7.02
C MET A 65 -27.62 -3.26 6.13
N GLY A 66 -26.79 -2.32 6.59
CA GLY A 66 -25.68 -1.74 5.81
C GLY A 66 -24.34 -2.46 5.91
N GLN A 67 -24.23 -3.52 6.74
CA GLN A 67 -22.94 -4.19 7.00
C GLN A 67 -22.21 -4.67 5.73
N GLU A 68 -22.97 -5.13 4.74
CA GLU A 68 -22.47 -5.65 3.46
C GLU A 68 -22.63 -4.65 2.29
N ASP A 69 -22.94 -3.38 2.59
CA ASP A 69 -23.12 -2.32 1.59
C ASP A 69 -21.91 -1.36 1.60
N PRO A 70 -21.01 -1.42 0.59
CA PRO A 70 -19.86 -0.52 0.54
C PRO A 70 -20.26 0.96 0.49
N LEU A 71 -21.38 1.30 -0.16
CA LEU A 71 -21.84 2.70 -0.23
C LEU A 71 -22.35 3.22 1.11
N TRP A 72 -22.86 2.35 1.98
CA TRP A 72 -23.24 2.73 3.34
C TRP A 72 -22.01 3.08 4.17
N HIS A 73 -20.98 2.22 4.10
CA HIS A 73 -19.69 2.46 4.76
C HIS A 73 -19.03 3.73 4.25
N PHE A 74 -18.98 3.93 2.92
CA PHE A 74 -18.47 5.17 2.32
C PHE A 74 -19.20 6.41 2.84
N ARG A 75 -20.54 6.40 2.88
CA ARG A 75 -21.34 7.54 3.36
C ARG A 75 -21.13 7.79 4.86
N MET A 76 -20.94 6.74 5.65
CA MET A 76 -20.61 6.85 7.07
C MET A 76 -19.23 7.48 7.23
N GLY A 77 -18.22 6.99 6.51
CA GLY A 77 -16.87 7.54 6.52
C GLY A 77 -16.85 9.02 6.12
N TYR A 78 -17.56 9.39 5.05
CA TYR A 78 -17.67 10.77 4.60
C TYR A 78 -18.28 11.68 5.68
N ALA A 79 -19.38 11.24 6.30
CA ALA A 79 -20.01 12.01 7.36
C ALA A 79 -19.08 12.17 8.58
N CYS A 80 -18.39 11.09 8.99
CA CYS A 80 -17.41 11.13 10.08
C CYS A 80 -16.24 12.06 9.78
N TYR A 81 -15.69 12.03 8.56
CA TYR A 81 -14.57 12.88 8.15
C TYR A 81 -14.91 14.37 8.29
N PHE A 82 -16.03 14.82 7.72
CA PHE A 82 -16.44 16.22 7.81
C PHE A 82 -16.97 16.62 9.20
N ALA A 83 -17.27 15.65 10.06
CA ALA A 83 -17.51 15.86 11.49
C ALA A 83 -16.21 15.91 12.33
N ASN A 84 -15.02 15.79 11.71
CA ASN A 84 -13.71 15.65 12.36
C ASN A 84 -13.59 14.43 13.28
N ARG A 85 -14.25 13.33 12.93
CA ARG A 85 -14.16 12.02 13.60
C ARG A 85 -13.30 11.10 12.75
N PHE A 86 -12.01 11.43 12.66
CA PHE A 86 -11.11 10.86 11.65
C PHE A 86 -10.80 9.37 11.86
N ASP A 87 -10.79 8.92 13.11
CA ASP A 87 -10.67 7.50 13.47
C ASP A 87 -11.85 6.69 12.93
N GLU A 88 -13.08 7.13 13.20
CA GLU A 88 -14.30 6.48 12.71
C GLU A 88 -14.44 6.60 11.19
N ALA A 89 -13.93 7.69 10.60
CA ALA A 89 -13.88 7.86 9.17
C ALA A 89 -12.97 6.82 8.52
N ALA A 90 -11.74 6.67 9.02
CA ALA A 90 -10.78 5.70 8.53
C ALA A 90 -11.31 4.26 8.61
N ASP A 91 -11.90 3.88 9.74
CA ASP A 91 -12.49 2.54 9.90
C ASP A 91 -13.62 2.28 8.88
N ALA A 92 -14.49 3.26 8.66
CA ALA A 92 -15.59 3.12 7.70
C ALA A 92 -15.09 3.04 6.24
N PHE A 93 -14.12 3.87 5.84
CA PHE A 93 -13.53 3.79 4.50
C PHE A 93 -12.77 2.48 4.28
N GLN A 94 -12.08 1.97 5.31
CA GLN A 94 -11.43 0.66 5.25
C GLN A 94 -12.44 -0.46 4.97
N HIS A 95 -13.57 -0.50 5.69
CA HIS A 95 -14.62 -1.48 5.42
C HIS A 95 -15.28 -1.31 4.04
N SER A 96 -15.40 -0.07 3.56
CA SER A 96 -15.85 0.18 2.19
C SER A 96 -14.93 -0.49 1.16
N LEU A 97 -13.61 -0.35 1.33
CA LEU A 97 -12.59 -0.95 0.45
C LEU A 97 -12.50 -2.48 0.56
N GLU A 98 -12.76 -3.05 1.74
CA GLU A 98 -12.85 -4.50 1.93
C GLU A 98 -14.00 -5.11 1.10
N LEU A 99 -15.13 -4.41 1.02
CA LEU A 99 -16.33 -4.83 0.27
C LEU A 99 -16.25 -4.49 -1.23
N ALA A 100 -15.62 -3.36 -1.57
CA ALA A 100 -15.42 -2.89 -2.93
C ALA A 100 -13.96 -2.46 -3.16
N PRO A 101 -13.05 -3.43 -3.39
CA PRO A 101 -11.66 -3.12 -3.69
C PRO A 101 -11.53 -2.29 -4.98
N GLY A 102 -10.72 -1.24 -4.95
CA GLY A 102 -10.49 -0.35 -6.10
C GLY A 102 -11.36 0.91 -6.16
N ASP A 103 -12.12 1.22 -5.10
CA ASP A 103 -12.79 2.52 -4.97
C ASP A 103 -11.77 3.63 -4.66
N GLU A 104 -11.37 4.37 -5.68
CA GLU A 104 -10.38 5.46 -5.58
C GLU A 104 -10.82 6.57 -4.61
N ASP A 105 -12.11 6.89 -4.57
CA ASP A 105 -12.64 7.91 -3.66
C ASP A 105 -12.51 7.42 -2.21
N ALA A 106 -12.86 6.15 -1.94
CA ALA A 106 -12.75 5.58 -0.60
C ALA A 106 -11.29 5.54 -0.12
N GLN A 107 -10.36 5.18 -1.02
CA GLN A 107 -8.93 5.18 -0.73
C GLN A 107 -8.39 6.59 -0.46
N TYR A 108 -8.81 7.57 -1.26
CA TYR A 108 -8.45 8.97 -1.06
C TYR A 108 -8.90 9.46 0.32
N PHE A 109 -10.17 9.23 0.66
CA PHE A 109 -10.71 9.68 1.95
C PHE A 109 -10.09 8.93 3.14
N LEU A 110 -9.74 7.64 3.00
CA LEU A 110 -9.00 6.89 4.00
C LEU A 110 -7.63 7.53 4.28
N ASN A 111 -6.89 7.89 3.22
CA ASN A 111 -5.56 8.48 3.35
C ASN A 111 -5.61 9.82 4.08
N ILE A 112 -6.49 10.75 3.64
CA ILE A 112 -6.61 12.06 4.30
C ILE A 112 -7.17 11.95 5.72
N SER A 113 -8.01 10.95 6.02
CA SER A 113 -8.45 10.70 7.39
C SER A 113 -7.27 10.31 8.28
N LYS A 114 -6.40 9.41 7.80
CA LYS A 114 -5.17 9.03 8.51
C LYS A 114 -4.18 10.21 8.64
N GLU A 115 -4.06 11.07 7.63
CA GLU A 115 -3.25 12.30 7.71
C GLU A 115 -3.75 13.23 8.81
N GLU A 116 -5.06 13.50 8.87
CA GLU A 116 -5.64 14.36 9.91
C GLU A 116 -5.47 13.76 11.32
N MET A 117 -5.59 12.44 11.48
CA MET A 117 -5.27 11.76 12.75
C MET A 117 -3.81 12.00 13.18
N LEU A 118 -2.87 11.98 12.24
CA LEU A 118 -1.46 12.26 12.51
C LEU A 118 -1.23 13.74 12.83
N ARG A 119 -1.91 14.65 12.13
CA ARG A 119 -1.88 16.09 12.42
C ARG A 119 -2.40 16.41 13.82
N GLU A 120 -3.48 15.76 14.27
CA GLU A 120 -3.99 15.89 15.64
C GLU A 120 -2.98 15.39 16.70
N GLN A 121 -2.12 14.45 16.32
CA GLN A 121 -1.01 13.97 17.14
C GLN A 121 0.25 14.87 17.05
N GLY A 122 0.19 15.94 16.24
CA GLY A 122 1.29 16.89 16.04
C GLY A 122 2.34 16.42 15.02
N ILE A 123 2.00 15.48 14.14
CA ILE A 123 2.85 15.00 13.05
C ILE A 123 2.31 15.61 11.75
N ASN A 124 3.05 16.56 11.15
CA ASN A 124 2.63 17.22 9.92
C ASN A 124 3.68 17.03 8.80
N GLN A 125 3.23 16.60 7.61
CA GLN A 125 4.09 16.44 6.44
C GLN A 125 4.82 17.74 6.07
N ASP A 126 4.20 18.91 6.28
CA ASP A 126 4.81 20.23 5.97
C ASP A 126 6.07 20.53 6.81
N GLU A 127 6.33 19.75 7.88
CA GLU A 127 7.56 19.87 8.68
C GLU A 127 8.75 19.14 8.06
N TYR A 128 8.53 18.37 6.99
CA TYR A 128 9.53 17.57 6.32
C TYR A 128 9.75 18.01 4.87
N GLU A 129 10.99 17.91 4.42
CA GLU A 129 11.39 18.14 3.02
C GLU A 129 11.99 16.83 2.49
N PRO A 130 11.15 15.83 2.15
CA PRO A 130 11.66 14.55 1.67
C PRO A 130 12.36 14.70 0.32
N GLU A 131 13.34 13.84 0.07
CA GLU A 131 13.91 13.65 -1.25
C GLU A 131 12.86 13.01 -2.17
N MET A 132 12.69 13.58 -3.37
CA MET A 132 11.68 13.21 -4.35
C MET A 132 12.32 13.08 -5.73
N TYR A 133 11.78 12.19 -6.56
CA TYR A 133 12.01 12.27 -8.00
C TYR A 133 11.43 13.57 -8.56
N THR A 134 12.06 14.09 -9.61
CA THR A 134 11.41 15.08 -10.48
C THR A 134 10.25 14.46 -11.26
N GLU A 135 9.36 15.27 -11.83
CA GLU A 135 8.24 14.77 -12.65
C GLU A 135 8.72 13.86 -13.80
N GLU A 136 9.77 14.27 -14.52
CA GLU A 136 10.33 13.48 -15.64
C GLU A 136 10.97 12.15 -15.17
N GLU A 137 11.59 12.15 -13.99
CA GLU A 137 12.13 10.93 -13.38
C GLU A 137 11.03 10.00 -12.89
N MET A 138 9.95 10.55 -12.32
CA MET A 138 8.79 9.76 -11.90
C MET A 138 8.13 9.09 -13.11
N ASP A 139 7.88 9.82 -14.19
CA ASP A 139 7.34 9.26 -15.44
C ASP A 139 8.20 8.09 -15.97
N ALA A 140 9.53 8.20 -15.88
CA ALA A 140 10.45 7.14 -16.31
C ALA A 140 10.36 5.89 -15.41
N ILE A 141 10.20 6.08 -14.09
CA ILE A 141 10.01 4.99 -13.13
C ILE A 141 8.65 4.30 -13.34
N GLU A 142 7.57 5.06 -13.51
CA GLU A 142 6.23 4.51 -13.77
C GLU A 142 6.20 3.72 -15.08
N GLU A 143 6.78 4.24 -16.17
CA GLU A 143 6.89 3.53 -17.45
C GLU A 143 7.70 2.24 -17.28
N HIS A 144 8.81 2.30 -16.54
CA HIS A 144 9.67 1.13 -16.29
C HIS A 144 8.94 0.06 -15.47
N ILE A 145 8.24 0.46 -14.40
CA ILE A 145 7.46 -0.46 -13.56
C ILE A 145 6.38 -1.13 -14.40
N THR A 146 5.59 -0.33 -15.12
CA THR A 146 4.48 -0.81 -15.95
C THR A 146 4.97 -1.77 -17.03
N LYS A 147 6.05 -1.42 -17.73
CA LYS A 147 6.60 -2.23 -18.83
C LYS A 147 7.19 -3.56 -18.36
N ASN A 148 7.90 -3.56 -17.23
CA ASN A 148 8.69 -4.72 -16.82
C ASN A 148 7.99 -5.59 -15.77
N PHE A 149 7.23 -4.98 -14.87
CA PHE A 149 6.53 -5.68 -13.79
C PHE A 149 5.03 -5.80 -14.04
N GLY A 150 4.41 -4.87 -14.77
CA GLY A 150 3.01 -4.90 -15.18
C GLY A 150 2.19 -3.71 -14.65
N ASP A 151 0.98 -3.54 -15.19
CA ASP A 151 0.06 -2.46 -14.83
C ASP A 151 -0.38 -2.54 -13.36
N TYR A 152 -0.50 -1.39 -12.70
CA TYR A 152 -1.02 -1.26 -11.33
C TYR A 152 -2.04 -0.12 -11.26
N ASP A 153 -3.14 -0.36 -10.56
CA ASP A 153 -4.15 0.66 -10.25
C ASP A 153 -4.14 1.04 -8.75
N SER A 154 -3.34 0.32 -7.94
CA SER A 154 -3.31 0.46 -6.50
C SER A 154 -1.90 0.74 -6.01
N VAL A 155 -1.77 1.74 -5.14
CA VAL A 155 -0.51 2.17 -4.53
C VAL A 155 -0.70 2.30 -3.03
N PHE A 156 0.21 1.74 -2.23
CA PHE A 156 0.30 2.12 -0.83
C PHE A 156 1.03 3.44 -0.73
N HIS A 157 0.27 4.50 -0.57
CA HIS A 157 0.83 5.82 -0.36
C HIS A 157 1.44 5.94 1.03
N GLU A 158 2.61 6.53 1.08
CA GLU A 158 3.18 6.94 2.34
C GLU A 158 2.52 8.21 2.86
N ILE A 159 1.93 8.12 4.05
CA ILE A 159 1.18 9.20 4.67
C ILE A 159 2.11 10.30 5.22
N ILE A 160 3.25 9.90 5.80
CA ILE A 160 4.28 10.82 6.30
C ILE A 160 5.64 10.36 5.77
N SER A 161 6.30 11.26 5.07
CA SER A 161 7.58 11.09 4.39
C SER A 161 8.61 12.01 5.04
N PRO A 162 9.32 11.53 6.08
CA PRO A 162 10.25 12.36 6.84
C PRO A 162 11.58 12.59 6.13
N ASP A 163 11.96 11.70 5.21
CA ASP A 163 13.29 11.61 4.60
C ASP A 163 13.20 11.42 3.08
N ILE A 164 12.47 10.40 2.65
CA ILE A 164 12.07 10.08 1.28
C ILE A 164 10.57 9.82 1.27
N HIS A 165 9.92 10.06 0.13
CA HIS A 165 8.55 9.61 -0.09
C HIS A 165 8.57 8.28 -0.80
N VAL A 166 8.22 7.20 -0.08
CA VAL A 166 8.25 5.85 -0.64
C VAL A 166 6.85 5.29 -0.74
N ASP A 167 6.34 5.34 -1.95
CA ASP A 167 5.14 4.63 -2.33
C ASP A 167 5.47 3.17 -2.66
N VAL A 168 4.46 2.30 -2.58
CA VAL A 168 4.60 0.90 -2.98
C VAL A 168 3.51 0.56 -4.00
N CYS A 169 3.92 0.44 -5.26
CA CYS A 169 3.06 0.04 -6.38
C CYS A 169 2.65 -1.43 -6.22
N MET A 170 1.36 -1.72 -6.30
CA MET A 170 0.81 -3.07 -6.20
C MET A 170 0.41 -3.59 -7.59
N ILE A 171 1.26 -4.43 -8.17
CA ILE A 171 0.95 -5.08 -9.44
C ILE A 171 0.21 -6.40 -9.14
N PRO A 172 -1.08 -6.53 -9.53
CA PRO A 172 -1.89 -7.70 -9.21
C PRO A 172 -1.45 -8.96 -9.98
N PRO A 173 -1.96 -10.15 -9.59
CA PRO A 173 -1.81 -11.37 -10.36
C PRO A 173 -2.41 -11.22 -11.75
N SER A 174 -1.73 -11.76 -12.74
CA SER A 174 -2.21 -11.86 -14.12
C SER A 174 -2.50 -13.31 -14.49
N LYS A 175 -3.05 -13.54 -15.70
CA LYS A 175 -3.25 -14.90 -16.22
C LYS A 175 -1.95 -15.68 -16.40
N GLU A 176 -0.84 -14.97 -16.58
CA GLU A 176 0.49 -15.56 -16.83
C GLU A 176 1.32 -15.63 -15.53
N ARG A 177 0.92 -14.86 -14.50
CA ARG A 177 1.63 -14.74 -13.23
C ARG A 177 0.65 -14.76 -12.05
N ASN A 178 0.58 -15.88 -11.33
CA ASN A 178 -0.36 -16.06 -10.22
C ASN A 178 0.19 -15.58 -8.86
N TYR A 179 0.77 -14.39 -8.82
CA TYR A 179 1.28 -13.73 -7.62
C TYR A 179 1.29 -12.21 -7.80
N HIS A 180 1.17 -11.47 -6.70
CA HIS A 180 1.33 -10.02 -6.65
C HIS A 180 2.81 -9.67 -6.72
N VAL A 181 3.12 -8.49 -7.24
CA VAL A 181 4.45 -7.88 -7.14
C VAL A 181 4.27 -6.53 -6.49
N LEU A 182 5.01 -6.27 -5.42
CA LEU A 182 5.10 -4.95 -4.85
C LEU A 182 6.44 -4.34 -5.23
N VAL A 183 6.42 -3.11 -5.71
CA VAL A 183 7.63 -2.39 -6.13
C VAL A 183 7.64 -1.04 -5.43
N THR A 184 8.74 -0.68 -4.78
CA THR A 184 8.89 0.67 -4.23
C THR A 184 8.98 1.68 -5.36
N MET A 185 8.45 2.86 -5.12
CA MET A 185 8.55 4.01 -6.00
C MET A 185 8.89 5.22 -5.12
N GLY A 186 10.13 5.68 -5.23
CA GLY A 186 10.64 6.84 -4.49
C GLY A 186 11.87 6.55 -3.66
N MET A 187 12.24 5.28 -3.44
CA MET A 187 13.50 4.95 -2.74
C MET A 187 14.70 5.50 -3.51
N GLY A 188 14.70 5.37 -4.84
CA GLY A 188 15.80 5.82 -5.68
C GLY A 188 15.83 7.34 -5.90
N ALA A 189 14.94 8.11 -5.27
CA ALA A 189 15.13 9.55 -5.13
C ALA A 189 16.39 9.87 -4.32
N HIS A 190 16.74 8.99 -3.38
CA HIS A 190 17.95 9.10 -2.59
C HIS A 190 19.19 8.50 -3.26
N PHE A 191 20.28 9.26 -3.25
CA PHE A 191 21.60 8.81 -3.68
C PHE A 191 22.34 8.17 -2.51
N MET A 192 22.40 6.83 -2.53
CA MET A 192 23.07 6.01 -1.54
C MET A 192 24.59 6.24 -1.51
N ASN A 193 25.20 6.02 -0.34
CA ASN A 193 26.63 6.20 -0.14
C ASN A 193 27.44 4.99 -0.65
N VAL A 194 27.66 4.93 -1.96
CA VAL A 194 28.42 3.87 -2.63
C VAL A 194 29.92 4.18 -2.65
N PRO A 195 30.82 3.22 -2.34
CA PRO A 195 32.26 3.39 -2.45
C PRO A 195 32.71 3.84 -3.84
N GLU A 196 33.67 4.78 -3.91
CA GLU A 196 34.16 5.37 -5.16
C GLU A 196 34.73 4.30 -6.13
N GLU A 197 35.27 3.21 -5.60
CA GLU A 197 35.77 2.08 -6.41
C GLU A 197 34.68 1.36 -7.20
N LEU A 198 33.40 1.58 -6.85
CA LEU A 198 32.23 0.98 -7.50
C LEU A 198 31.47 1.97 -8.39
N ALA A 199 31.95 3.20 -8.57
CA ALA A 199 31.27 4.23 -9.36
C ALA A 199 31.02 3.83 -10.83
N GLU A 200 31.81 2.89 -11.38
CA GLU A 200 31.59 2.38 -12.74
C GLU A 200 30.31 1.55 -12.89
N TYR A 201 29.76 1.03 -11.79
CA TYR A 201 28.57 0.17 -11.76
C TYR A 201 27.26 0.93 -11.57
N LYS A 202 27.32 2.26 -11.33
CA LYS A 202 26.14 3.13 -11.15
C LYS A 202 25.12 2.59 -10.13
N LEU A 203 25.60 2.29 -8.92
CA LEU A 203 24.81 1.62 -7.86
C LEU A 203 24.17 2.62 -6.88
N GLU A 204 24.21 3.92 -7.17
CA GLU A 204 23.86 4.98 -6.22
C GLU A 204 22.35 5.07 -5.96
N ARG A 205 21.52 4.50 -6.83
CA ARG A 205 20.05 4.58 -6.72
C ARG A 205 19.44 3.20 -6.89
N ALA A 206 18.41 2.90 -6.11
CA ALA A 206 17.73 1.62 -6.18
C ALA A 206 16.23 1.70 -5.86
N GLU A 207 15.47 0.78 -6.44
CA GLU A 207 14.11 0.42 -6.03
C GLU A 207 14.09 -1.07 -5.64
N LEU A 208 13.13 -1.45 -4.81
CA LEU A 208 12.98 -2.79 -4.28
C LEU A 208 11.69 -3.43 -4.77
N ALA A 209 11.76 -4.71 -5.11
CA ALA A 209 10.61 -5.52 -5.48
C ALA A 209 10.45 -6.72 -4.53
N ILE A 210 9.22 -7.15 -4.32
CA ILE A 210 8.91 -8.39 -3.58
C ILE A 210 7.69 -9.07 -4.21
N CYS A 211 7.71 -10.40 -4.31
CA CYS A 211 6.61 -11.16 -4.90
C CYS A 211 5.81 -11.88 -3.80
N LEU A 212 4.49 -11.68 -3.78
CA LEU A 212 3.60 -12.23 -2.76
C LEU A 212 2.56 -13.18 -3.38
N PRO A 213 2.19 -14.29 -2.71
CA PRO A 213 1.14 -15.19 -3.18
C PRO A 213 -0.14 -14.46 -3.60
N ALA A 214 -0.85 -14.94 -4.63
CA ALA A 214 -2.07 -14.28 -5.12
C ALA A 214 -3.17 -14.10 -4.05
N ASP A 215 -3.19 -14.94 -3.03
CA ASP A 215 -4.12 -14.91 -1.90
C ASP A 215 -3.59 -14.10 -0.69
N TRP A 216 -2.47 -13.39 -0.84
CA TRP A 216 -1.95 -12.51 0.21
C TRP A 216 -2.91 -11.35 0.49
N ASN A 217 -3.29 -11.17 1.75
CA ASN A 217 -4.22 -10.11 2.13
C ASN A 217 -3.52 -8.75 2.28
N LEU A 218 -3.34 -8.05 1.15
CA LEU A 218 -2.71 -6.73 1.12
C LEU A 218 -3.49 -5.65 1.87
N GLN A 219 -4.80 -5.82 2.06
CA GLN A 219 -5.65 -4.84 2.74
C GLN A 219 -5.61 -4.95 4.27
N SER A 220 -4.93 -5.96 4.82
CA SER A 220 -4.88 -6.18 6.25
C SER A 220 -3.66 -5.54 6.89
N ASP A 221 -3.92 -4.78 7.97
CA ASP A 221 -2.88 -4.24 8.85
C ASP A 221 -2.36 -5.27 9.87
N GLU A 222 -2.84 -6.53 9.83
CA GLU A 222 -2.31 -7.57 10.71
C GLU A 222 -0.89 -7.95 10.32
N GLU A 223 -0.03 -8.09 11.33
CA GLU A 223 1.40 -8.33 11.20
C GLU A 223 1.79 -9.46 10.24
N ARG A 224 1.06 -10.59 10.28
CA ARG A 224 1.26 -11.75 9.42
C ARG A 224 1.16 -11.44 7.91
N TRP A 225 0.41 -10.40 7.55
CA TRP A 225 0.25 -9.93 6.17
C TRP A 225 1.10 -8.70 5.88
N TYR A 226 1.29 -7.83 6.87
CA TYR A 226 1.94 -6.53 6.70
C TYR A 226 3.48 -6.59 6.71
N TRP A 227 4.09 -7.59 7.35
CA TRP A 227 5.55 -7.64 7.51
C TRP A 227 6.37 -7.52 6.21
N PRO A 228 5.97 -8.04 5.03
CA PRO A 228 6.73 -7.86 3.80
C PRO A 228 6.73 -6.41 3.32
N ILE A 229 5.61 -5.70 3.48
CA ILE A 229 5.48 -4.27 3.14
C ILE A 229 6.35 -3.45 4.09
N ARG A 230 6.31 -3.74 5.39
CA ARG A 230 7.20 -3.08 6.36
C ARG A 230 8.67 -3.34 6.04
N MET A 231 9.03 -4.56 5.65
CA MET A 231 10.40 -4.89 5.26
C MET A 231 10.88 -4.00 4.10
N LEU A 232 10.07 -3.81 3.05
CA LEU A 232 10.39 -2.87 1.97
C LEU A 232 10.61 -1.44 2.49
N LYS A 233 9.69 -0.94 3.32
CA LYS A 233 9.77 0.42 3.89
C LYS A 233 10.99 0.64 4.77
N VAL A 234 11.40 -0.38 5.54
CA VAL A 234 12.62 -0.34 6.37
C VAL A 234 13.86 -0.34 5.49
N LEU A 235 13.92 -1.21 4.47
CA LEU A 235 15.06 -1.29 3.56
C LEU A 235 15.23 0.00 2.74
N ALA A 236 14.13 0.64 2.32
CA ALA A 236 14.17 1.89 1.57
C ALA A 236 14.86 3.03 2.36
N ARG A 237 14.76 2.99 3.70
CA ARG A 237 15.34 4.00 4.60
C ARG A 237 16.69 3.61 5.19
N LEU A 238 17.13 2.37 4.99
CA LEU A 238 18.40 1.89 5.52
C LEU A 238 19.60 2.71 4.99
N PRO A 239 19.69 3.04 3.68
CA PRO A 239 20.78 3.87 3.16
C PRO A 239 20.90 5.23 3.84
N ILE A 240 19.76 5.84 4.18
CA ILE A 240 19.69 7.16 4.81
C ILE A 240 20.07 7.09 6.29
N SER A 241 19.46 6.16 7.02
CA SER A 241 19.61 6.04 8.47
C SER A 241 21.01 5.57 8.89
N GLU A 242 21.65 4.74 8.08
CA GLU A 242 22.97 4.16 8.38
C GLU A 242 24.10 4.72 7.50
N ASP A 243 23.81 5.73 6.65
CA ASP A 243 24.77 6.32 5.69
C ASP A 243 25.48 5.23 4.87
N THR A 244 24.67 4.40 4.19
CA THR A 244 25.11 3.17 3.52
C THR A 244 24.49 3.00 2.14
N TRP A 245 24.67 1.83 1.53
CA TRP A 245 24.10 1.49 0.23
C TRP A 245 23.64 0.03 0.17
N LEU A 246 22.68 -0.22 -0.72
CA LEU A 246 22.09 -1.53 -0.97
C LEU A 246 22.42 -1.98 -2.39
N GLY A 247 22.79 -3.25 -2.54
CA GLY A 247 23.17 -3.82 -3.82
C GLY A 247 22.98 -5.34 -3.85
N TRP A 248 23.17 -5.92 -5.03
CA TRP A 248 23.04 -7.37 -5.23
C TRP A 248 23.89 -8.17 -4.24
N GLY A 249 23.30 -9.19 -3.63
CA GLY A 249 23.93 -10.05 -2.64
C GLY A 249 24.11 -9.43 -1.26
N HIS A 250 23.72 -8.17 -1.03
CA HIS A 250 23.68 -7.62 0.32
C HIS A 250 22.62 -8.33 1.16
N THR A 251 22.91 -8.49 2.44
CA THR A 251 22.02 -9.13 3.41
C THR A 251 21.76 -8.17 4.57
N VAL A 252 20.50 -8.08 4.99
CA VAL A 252 20.06 -7.25 6.11
C VAL A 252 19.38 -8.14 7.14
N ASP A 253 19.89 -8.09 8.37
CA ASP A 253 19.35 -8.84 9.50
C ASP A 253 18.25 -8.01 10.18
N ASN A 254 17.08 -8.63 10.41
CA ASN A 254 15.97 -8.01 11.14
C ASN A 254 16.11 -8.21 12.67
N GLY A 255 17.10 -8.98 13.14
CA GLY A 255 17.41 -9.28 14.53
C GLY A 255 16.42 -10.24 15.22
N ALA A 256 15.24 -10.42 14.64
CA ALA A 256 14.20 -11.35 15.08
C ALA A 256 13.34 -11.78 13.88
N PRO A 257 12.54 -12.86 14.00
CA PRO A 257 11.58 -13.23 12.97
C PRO A 257 10.63 -12.08 12.61
N PHE A 258 10.26 -11.98 11.33
CA PHE A 258 9.40 -10.89 10.84
C PHE A 258 7.98 -10.92 11.42
N ASP A 259 7.48 -12.09 11.79
CA ASP A 259 6.18 -12.32 12.42
C ASP A 259 6.22 -13.64 13.22
N GLU A 260 5.30 -13.83 14.16
CA GLU A 260 5.19 -15.06 14.95
C GLU A 260 4.94 -16.32 14.10
N SER A 261 4.31 -16.16 12.93
CA SER A 261 4.01 -17.25 11.99
C SER A 261 5.20 -17.74 11.16
N THR A 262 6.36 -17.08 11.23
CA THR A 262 7.56 -17.45 10.45
C THR A 262 8.82 -17.53 11.31
N LYS A 263 9.89 -18.12 10.75
CA LYS A 263 11.26 -18.02 11.29
C LYS A 263 12.21 -17.26 10.36
N LEU A 264 11.71 -16.73 9.24
CA LEU A 264 12.44 -15.80 8.39
C LEU A 264 12.74 -14.53 9.20
N CYS A 265 14.00 -14.12 9.26
CA CYS A 265 14.48 -13.08 10.18
C CYS A 265 15.53 -12.14 9.57
N GLY A 266 15.72 -12.19 8.26
CA GLY A 266 16.48 -11.21 7.51
C GLY A 266 16.20 -11.37 6.04
N CYS A 267 16.95 -10.71 5.18
CA CYS A 267 16.75 -10.79 3.74
C CYS A 267 18.05 -10.68 2.96
N MET A 268 17.99 -11.04 1.68
CA MET A 268 19.01 -10.80 0.68
C MET A 268 18.42 -10.09 -0.54
N LEU A 269 19.22 -9.22 -1.16
CA LEU A 269 18.87 -8.56 -2.42
C LEU A 269 19.40 -9.37 -3.60
N ILE A 270 18.54 -9.63 -4.57
CA ILE A 270 18.88 -10.31 -5.83
C ILE A 270 18.31 -9.53 -7.01
N ASN A 271 18.66 -9.92 -8.23
CA ASN A 271 17.96 -9.38 -9.40
C ASN A 271 16.54 -9.96 -9.47
N PRO A 272 15.55 -9.25 -10.04
CA PRO A 272 14.21 -9.77 -10.33
C PRO A 272 14.21 -10.94 -11.35
N VAL A 273 14.64 -12.14 -10.91
CA VAL A 273 14.92 -13.28 -11.81
C VAL A 273 13.71 -13.84 -12.56
N ASN A 274 12.49 -13.59 -12.06
CA ASN A 274 11.25 -13.99 -12.74
C ASN A 274 10.83 -13.04 -13.86
N PHE A 275 11.62 -11.98 -14.11
CA PHE A 275 11.34 -10.93 -15.08
C PHE A 275 12.43 -10.88 -16.15
N GLU A 276 12.18 -10.15 -17.23
CA GLU A 276 13.20 -9.91 -18.26
C GLU A 276 14.38 -9.11 -17.67
N GLU A 277 15.59 -9.25 -18.23
CA GLU A 277 16.78 -8.52 -17.75
C GLU A 277 16.59 -6.99 -17.79
N SER A 278 15.69 -6.49 -18.65
CA SER A 278 15.32 -5.08 -18.70
C SER A 278 14.63 -4.59 -17.42
N ALA A 279 14.13 -5.47 -16.56
CA ALA A 279 13.56 -5.10 -15.27
C ALA A 279 14.63 -4.58 -14.29
N ASN A 280 15.88 -4.99 -14.44
CA ASN A 280 16.95 -4.76 -13.47
C ASN A 280 17.38 -3.29 -13.36
N ILE A 281 17.23 -2.50 -14.43
CA ILE A 281 17.79 -1.15 -14.53
C ILE A 281 16.83 -0.24 -15.28
N CYS A 282 16.41 0.84 -14.64
CA CYS A 282 15.75 1.98 -15.29
C CYS A 282 16.82 3.04 -15.62
N THR A 283 16.87 3.50 -16.87
CA THR A 283 17.71 4.63 -17.27
C THR A 283 16.93 5.92 -17.14
N MET A 284 17.43 6.84 -16.33
CA MET A 284 16.79 8.12 -16.03
C MET A 284 17.03 9.16 -17.14
N PRO A 285 16.25 10.26 -17.21
CA PRO A 285 16.41 11.29 -18.24
C PRO A 285 17.81 11.93 -18.30
N ASP A 286 18.57 11.88 -17.21
CA ASP A 286 19.93 12.40 -17.09
C ASP A 286 21.04 11.36 -17.33
N ASP A 287 20.69 10.17 -17.85
CA ASP A 287 21.55 9.00 -18.05
C ASP A 287 22.08 8.33 -16.75
N SER A 288 21.61 8.78 -15.57
CA SER A 288 21.77 8.02 -14.32
C SER A 288 20.92 6.74 -14.34
N GLU A 289 21.21 5.80 -13.46
CA GLU A 289 20.54 4.50 -13.42
C GLU A 289 19.92 4.26 -12.05
N VAL A 290 18.71 3.69 -12.05
CA VAL A 290 18.04 3.19 -10.87
C VAL A 290 17.98 1.67 -10.96
N ASN A 291 18.61 0.99 -10.00
CA ASN A 291 18.72 -0.46 -9.97
C ASN A 291 17.51 -1.07 -9.27
N PHE A 292 16.90 -2.10 -9.84
CA PHE A 292 15.79 -2.81 -9.22
C PHE A 292 16.29 -4.12 -8.62
N TYR A 293 16.07 -4.29 -7.31
CA TYR A 293 16.42 -5.51 -6.60
C TYR A 293 15.18 -6.21 -6.04
N GLN A 294 15.07 -7.50 -6.30
CA GLN A 294 14.11 -8.34 -5.60
C GLN A 294 14.63 -8.71 -4.21
N VAL A 295 13.80 -8.50 -3.19
CA VAL A 295 14.07 -8.88 -1.80
C VAL A 295 13.58 -10.31 -1.57
N ILE A 296 14.48 -11.19 -1.13
CA ILE A 296 14.12 -12.54 -0.66
C ILE A 296 14.41 -12.68 0.84
N PRO A 297 13.42 -13.04 1.68
CA PRO A 297 13.66 -13.25 3.10
C PRO A 297 14.44 -14.53 3.34
N LEU A 298 15.29 -14.51 4.36
CA LEU A 298 16.20 -15.57 4.74
C LEU A 298 15.97 -16.02 6.19
N TYR A 299 16.27 -17.29 6.45
CA TYR A 299 16.51 -17.78 7.80
C TYR A 299 17.89 -17.36 8.31
N ASP A 300 18.08 -17.36 9.62
CA ASP A 300 19.36 -17.06 10.28
C ASP A 300 20.49 -17.98 9.77
N GLU A 301 20.21 -19.28 9.60
CA GLU A 301 21.20 -20.24 9.09
C GLU A 301 21.60 -19.97 7.63
N GLU A 302 20.71 -19.40 6.82
CA GLU A 302 20.98 -19.05 5.42
C GLU A 302 21.81 -17.77 5.33
N MET A 303 21.50 -16.77 6.17
CA MET A 303 22.35 -15.58 6.32
C MET A 303 23.75 -15.97 6.79
N ALA A 304 23.86 -16.83 7.81
CA ALA A 304 25.13 -17.35 8.30
C ALA A 304 25.91 -18.10 7.20
N TYR A 305 25.23 -18.96 6.42
CA TYR A 305 25.86 -19.65 5.30
C TYR A 305 26.41 -18.67 4.27
N LYS A 306 25.63 -17.66 3.88
CA LYS A 306 26.08 -16.62 2.93
C LYS A 306 27.28 -15.84 3.47
N MET A 307 27.34 -15.55 4.78
CA MET A 307 28.47 -14.86 5.40
C MET A 307 29.74 -15.72 5.44
N GLU A 308 29.62 -17.04 5.56
CA GLU A 308 30.74 -17.99 5.44
C GLU A 308 31.17 -18.22 3.98
N HIS A 309 30.25 -18.02 3.04
CA HIS A 309 30.39 -18.28 1.61
C HIS A 309 30.16 -16.98 0.82
N ASN A 310 29.31 -17.01 -0.21
CA ASN A 310 28.87 -15.84 -0.95
C ASN A 310 27.41 -16.02 -1.43
N ALA A 311 26.84 -14.95 -1.99
CA ALA A 311 25.45 -14.93 -2.44
C ALA A 311 25.17 -15.93 -3.57
N GLU A 312 26.09 -16.12 -4.54
CA GLU A 312 25.91 -17.10 -5.62
C GLU A 312 25.84 -18.53 -5.07
N GLU A 313 26.73 -18.86 -4.12
CA GLU A 313 26.74 -20.18 -3.48
C GLU A 313 25.48 -20.45 -2.67
N LEU A 314 24.91 -19.44 -2.00
CA LEU A 314 23.62 -19.58 -1.31
C LEU A 314 22.49 -19.79 -2.34
N LEU A 315 22.43 -18.98 -3.39
CA LEU A 315 21.39 -19.07 -4.41
C LEU A 315 21.42 -20.42 -5.15
N ASN A 316 22.60 -20.99 -5.38
CA ASN A 316 22.74 -22.32 -5.99
C ASN A 316 22.18 -23.47 -5.13
N LEU A 317 21.94 -23.23 -3.83
CA LEU A 317 21.28 -24.21 -2.95
C LEU A 317 19.76 -24.06 -2.95
N MET A 318 19.26 -22.88 -3.30
CA MET A 318 17.84 -22.54 -3.28
C MET A 318 17.18 -22.96 -4.59
N ASP A 319 15.91 -23.31 -4.51
CA ASP A 319 15.04 -23.43 -5.68
C ASP A 319 14.17 -22.17 -5.82
N ASP A 320 13.33 -22.14 -6.85
CA ASP A 320 12.49 -21.00 -7.17
C ASP A 320 11.42 -20.67 -6.09
N ASP A 321 11.21 -21.54 -5.09
CA ASP A 321 10.26 -21.28 -3.99
C ASP A 321 10.68 -20.09 -3.11
N VAL A 322 11.94 -19.64 -3.18
CA VAL A 322 12.40 -18.43 -2.46
C VAL A 322 11.99 -17.13 -3.15
N LEU A 323 11.58 -17.20 -4.42
CA LEU A 323 11.26 -16.04 -5.24
C LEU A 323 9.87 -15.47 -4.98
N ILE A 324 9.00 -16.24 -4.32
CA ILE A 324 7.67 -15.78 -3.88
C ILE A 324 7.60 -16.00 -2.38
N ILE A 325 7.10 -15.03 -1.63
CA ILE A 325 7.06 -15.10 -0.17
C ILE A 325 6.26 -16.33 0.28
N ASN A 326 6.96 -17.24 0.95
CA ASN A 326 6.39 -18.36 1.65
C ASN A 326 6.93 -18.37 3.09
N PRO A 327 6.12 -17.90 4.08
CA PRO A 327 6.53 -17.80 5.47
C PRO A 327 7.01 -19.12 6.09
N ASN A 328 6.64 -20.25 5.48
CA ASN A 328 6.91 -21.60 5.97
C ASN A 328 7.74 -22.45 4.98
N ARG A 329 8.45 -21.82 4.02
CA ARG A 329 9.34 -22.56 3.09
C ARG A 329 10.41 -23.34 3.85
N ILE A 330 11.01 -24.33 3.20
CA ILE A 330 12.14 -25.06 3.79
C ILE A 330 13.33 -24.11 4.03
N ASN A 331 14.11 -24.42 5.06
CA ASN A 331 15.38 -23.75 5.33
C ASN A 331 16.50 -24.58 4.67
N TYR A 332 17.15 -24.01 3.65
CA TYR A 332 18.13 -24.71 2.82
C TYR A 332 19.47 -24.96 3.55
N CYS A 333 19.71 -24.24 4.64
CA CYS A 333 20.95 -24.32 5.42
C CYS A 333 20.74 -24.97 6.79
N LYS A 334 19.54 -25.49 7.08
CA LYS A 334 19.24 -26.16 8.34
C LYS A 334 20.05 -27.45 8.45
N LYS A 335 20.95 -27.52 9.43
CA LYS A 335 21.64 -28.76 9.76
C LYS A 335 20.63 -29.78 10.31
N THR A 336 20.23 -30.75 9.50
CA THR A 336 19.50 -31.92 9.99
C THR A 336 20.45 -32.69 10.91
N LEU A 337 20.04 -32.98 12.15
CA LEU A 337 20.78 -33.78 13.14
C LEU A 337 20.91 -35.27 12.75
N LEU A 338 21.14 -35.56 11.47
CA LEU A 338 21.34 -36.90 10.94
C LEU A 338 22.54 -36.91 10.00
N ASN A 339 23.73 -36.94 10.60
CA ASN A 339 24.78 -37.94 10.35
C ASN A 339 25.93 -37.78 11.35
#